data_AF-A0A4Q9VIQ1-F1
#
_entry.id   AF-A0A4Q9VIQ1-F1
#
_cell.length_a   1.000
_cell.length_b   1.000
_cell.length_c   1.000
_cell.angle_alpha   90.00
_cell.angle_beta   90.00
_cell.angle_gamma   90.00
#
_symmetry.space_group_name_H-M   'P 1'
#
loop_
_entity.id
_entity.type
_entity.pdbx_description
1 polymer ?
#
loop_
_entity_poly.entity_id
_entity_poly.type
_entity_poly.pdbx_seq_one_letter_code
_entity_poly.pdbx_strand_id
1 'polypeptide(L)' 'MELLSVIRRWHYRDHFSIREISRRTGLSRNTVRKYLRSDSVEPRF' A
#
# COMPACT_ATOMS: atom_id res chain seq x y z
N MET A 1 6.56 4.97 -11.51
CA MET A 1 6.18 3.99 -10.47
C MET A 1 5.74 4.77 -9.25
N GLU A 2 4.44 4.84 -9.00
CA GLU A 2 3.91 5.54 -7.83
C GLU A 2 4.09 4.68 -6.58
N LEU A 3 4.56 5.26 -5.47
CA LEU A 3 4.72 4.61 -4.17
C LEU A 3 3.45 3.84 -3.72
N LEU A 4 2.28 4.35 -4.11
CA LEU A 4 0.97 3.73 -3.90
C LEU A 4 0.84 2.35 -4.58
N SER A 5 1.34 2.19 -5.80
CA SER A 5 1.29 0.93 -6.53
C SER A 5 2.15 -0.14 -5.88
N VAL A 6 3.31 0.26 -5.31
CA VAL A 6 4.20 -0.66 -4.58
C VAL A 6 3.55 -1.12 -3.27
N ILE A 7 3.00 -0.18 -2.49
CA ILE A 7 2.29 -0.48 -1.23
C ILE A 7 1.11 -1.42 -1.47
N ARG A 8 0.31 -1.17 -2.52
CA ARG A 8 -0.84 -2.01 -2.88
C ARG A 8 -0.40 -3.40 -3.32
N ARG A 9 0.59 -3.52 -4.21
CA ARG A 9 1.13 -4.82 -4.63
C ARG A 9 1.63 -5.64 -3.44
N TRP A 10 2.40 -5.01 -2.55
CA TRP A 10 2.91 -5.65 -1.36
C TRP A 10 1.80 -6.15 -0.43
N HIS A 11 0.72 -5.38 -0.26
CA HIS A 11 -0.39 -5.76 0.62
C HIS A 11 -1.32 -6.82 0.00
N TYR A 12 -1.74 -6.63 -1.26
CA TYR A 12 -2.74 -7.49 -1.91
C TYR A 12 -2.15 -8.72 -2.59
N ARG A 13 -0.93 -8.62 -3.13
CA ARG A 13 -0.32 -9.66 -3.96
C ARG A 13 0.72 -10.46 -3.19
N ASP A 14 1.58 -9.76 -2.44
CA ASP A 14 2.64 -10.38 -1.65
C ASP A 14 2.22 -10.62 -0.18
N HIS A 15 0.98 -10.25 0.18
CA HIS A 15 0.38 -10.40 1.52
C HIS A 15 1.24 -9.88 2.68
N PHE A 16 2.06 -8.84 2.43
CA PHE A 16 2.82 -8.20 3.49
C PHE A 16 1.91 -7.46 4.46
N SER A 17 2.22 -7.62 5.75
CA SER A 17 1.53 -6.88 6.80
C SER A 17 1.79 -5.37 6.69
N ILE A 18 0.84 -4.56 7.11
CA ILE A 18 0.98 -3.09 7.18
C ILE A 18 2.24 -2.68 7.97
N ARG A 19 2.64 -3.48 8.97
CA ARG A 19 3.85 -3.25 9.78
C ARG A 19 5.13 -3.47 8.98
N GLU A 20 5.15 -4.47 8.11
CA GLU A 20 6.26 -4.76 7.20
C GLU A 20 6.42 -3.66 6.15
N ILE A 21 5.30 -3.24 5.56
CA ILE A 21 5.26 -2.15 4.57
C ILE A 21 5.71 -0.83 5.21
N SER A 22 5.24 -0.52 6.41
CA SER A 22 5.65 0.66 7.19
C SER A 22 7.16 0.67 7.47
N ARG A 23 7.75 -0.48 7.84
CA ARG A 23 9.21 -0.59 8.05
C ARG A 23 10.02 -0.34 6.77
N ARG A 24 9.56 -0.88 5.64
CA ARG A 24 10.27 -0.76 4.35
C ARG A 24 10.13 0.61 3.71
N THR A 25 8.97 1.26 3.87
CA THR A 25 8.67 2.56 3.25
C THR A 25 9.03 3.75 4.14
N GLY A 26 9.30 3.52 5.43
CA GLY A 26 9.48 4.60 6.41
C GLY A 26 8.20 5.37 6.74
N LEU A 27 7.05 4.97 6.17
CA LEU A 27 5.78 5.62 6.41
C LEU A 27 5.15 5.15 7.72
N SER A 28 4.36 6.03 8.33
CA SER A 28 3.52 5.64 9.45
C SER A 28 2.50 4.57 9.01
N ARG A 29 2.14 3.65 9.92
CA ARG A 29 1.09 2.65 9.66
C ARG A 29 -0.25 3.29 9.29
N ASN A 30 -0.52 4.50 9.79
CA ASN A 30 -1.73 5.26 9.46
C ASN A 30 -1.70 5.75 8.02
N THR A 31 -0.54 6.21 7.54
CA THR A 31 -0.35 6.61 6.14
C THR A 31 -0.55 5.41 5.21
N VAL A 32 0.05 4.27 5.53
CA VAL A 32 -0.13 3.02 4.76
C VAL A 32 -1.61 2.62 4.74
N ARG A 33 -2.32 2.67 5.87
CA ARG A 33 -3.75 2.36 5.93
C ARG A 33 -4.61 3.35 5.13
N LYS A 34 -4.29 4.65 5.16
CA LYS A 34 -4.97 5.68 4.35
C LYS A 34 -4.80 5.36 2.87
N TYR A 35 -3.60 5.04 2.45
CA TYR A 35 -3.26 4.68 1.08
C TYR A 35 -3.92 3.40 0.59
N LEU A 36 -4.06 2.39 1.45
CA LEU A 36 -4.83 1.17 1.15
C LEU A 36 -6.36 1.39 1.17
N ARG A 37 -6.85 2.44 1.83
CA ARG A 37 -8.29 2.78 1.86
C ARG A 37 -8.73 3.68 0.72
N SER A 38 -7.85 4.52 0.19
CA SER A 38 -8.14 5.42 -0.93
C SER A 38 -8.25 4.68 -2.28
N ASP A 39 -8.52 3.38 -2.26
CA ASP A 39 -8.40 2.42 -3.36
C ASP A 39 -9.67 2.28 -4.22
N SER A 40 -10.58 3.26 -4.19
CA SER A 40 -11.81 3.24 -5.00
C SER A 40 -11.62 3.63 -6.47
N VAL A 41 -10.39 3.59 -6.99
CA VAL A 41 -10.15 3.79 -8.43
C VAL A 41 -9.09 2.80 -8.88
N GLU A 42 -9.51 1.57 -9.13
CA GLU A 42 -8.79 0.69 -10.06
C GLU A 42 -8.86 1.31 -11.46
N PRO A 43 -7.73 1.38 -12.20
CA PRO A 43 -7.81 1.61 -13.63
C PRO A 43 -8.44 0.37 -14.25
N ARG A 44 -9.68 0.51 -14.73
CA ARG A 44 -10.25 -0.44 -15.69
C ARG A 44 -9.36 -0.40 -16.93
N PHE A 45 -8.67 -1.52 -17.18
CA PHE A 45 -8.03 -1.80 -18.46
C PHE A 45 -9.09 -2.02 -19.54
#